data_AF-A0A2H0A3B9-F1
#
_entry.id   AF-A0A2H0A3B9-F1
#
_cell.length_a   1.000
_cell.length_b   1.000
_cell.length_c   1.000
_cell.angle_alpha   90.00
_cell.angle_beta   90.00
_cell.angle_gamma   90.00
#
_symmetry.space_group_name_H-M   'P 1'
#
loop_
_entity.id
_entity.type
_entity.pdbx_description
1 polymer ?
#
loop_
_entity_poly.entity_id
_entity_poly.type
_entity_poly.pdbx_seq_one_letter_code
_entity_poly.pdbx_strand_id
1 'polypeptide(L)'
;MKNLLVSIAASAVITIGMIWGYDQNFAVKIAVIDMDGYVSLLKTDYTQGKLSKEALDADLQRLSRQIQEKYSSNTILLLNEVVVSGNVASFDPDSQSE
;
A
#
# COMPACT_ATOMS: atom_id res chain seq x y z
N MET A 1 31.33 -32.04 15.30
CA MET A 1 30.22 -31.81 14.34
C MET A 1 28.99 -31.17 14.98
N LYS A 2 28.50 -31.61 16.16
CA LYS A 2 27.35 -30.99 16.84
C LYS A 2 27.49 -29.47 17.07
N ASN A 3 28.65 -28.99 17.53
CA ASN A 3 28.85 -27.56 17.78
C ASN A 3 28.85 -26.70 16.50
N LEU A 4 29.29 -27.28 15.37
CA LEU A 4 29.24 -26.61 14.06
C LEU A 4 27.80 -26.47 13.56
N LEU A 5 26.99 -27.52 13.70
CA LEU A 5 25.57 -27.49 13.34
C LEU A 5 24.78 -26.47 14.16
N VAL A 6 25.04 -26.39 15.47
CA VAL A 6 24.40 -25.40 16.34
C VAL A 6 24.81 -23.98 15.95
N SER A 7 26.08 -23.75 15.63
CA SER A 7 26.55 -22.44 15.18
C SER A 7 25.90 -22.02 13.86
N ILE A 8 25.79 -22.93 12.89
CA ILE A 8 25.17 -22.63 11.60
C ILE A 8 23.68 -22.33 11.78
N ALA A 9 22.98 -23.13 12.60
CA ALA A 9 21.57 -22.90 12.89
C ALA A 9 21.33 -21.55 13.60
N ALA A 10 22.17 -21.20 14.58
CA ALA A 10 22.07 -19.93 15.27
C ALA A 10 22.32 -18.75 14.32
N SER A 11 23.35 -18.82 13.46
CA SER A 11 23.61 -17.80 12.45
C SER A 11 22.45 -17.66 11.46
N ALA A 12 21.89 -18.77 10.98
CA ALA A 12 20.73 -18.75 10.08
C ALA A 12 19.52 -18.06 10.72
N VAL A 13 19.20 -18.36 11.98
CA VAL A 13 18.07 -17.73 12.69
C VAL A 13 18.30 -16.23 12.86
N ILE A 14 19.51 -15.81 13.24
CA ILE A 14 19.84 -14.39 13.39
C ILE A 14 19.73 -13.66 12.05
N THR A 15 20.27 -14.24 10.97
CA THR A 15 20.21 -13.64 9.64
C THR A 15 18.77 -13.54 9.13
N ILE A 16 17.97 -14.60 9.25
CA ILE A 16 16.56 -14.58 8.86
C ILE A 16 15.80 -13.54 9.68
N GLY A 17 16.03 -13.48 10.99
CA GLY A 17 15.40 -12.51 11.88
C GLY A 17 15.75 -11.06 11.53
N MET A 18 17.02 -10.78 11.21
CA MET A 18 17.45 -9.45 10.77
C MET A 18 16.85 -9.06 9.41
N ILE A 19 16.84 -9.97 8.44
CA ILE A 19 16.28 -9.69 7.10
C ILE A 19 14.78 -9.43 7.23
N TRP A 20 14.05 -10.25 7.97
CA TRP A 20 12.62 -10.09 8.19
C TRP A 20 12.30 -8.80 8.94
N GLY A 21 13.05 -8.49 10.00
CA GLY A 21 12.91 -7.24 10.73
C GLY A 21 13.20 -6.00 9.87
N TYR A 22 14.19 -6.09 8.97
CA TYR A 22 14.52 -5.02 8.02
C TYR A 22 13.42 -4.82 6.98
N ASP A 23 12.92 -5.89 6.36
CA ASP A 23 11.84 -5.81 5.37
C ASP A 23 10.54 -5.24 5.95
N GLN A 24 10.24 -5.60 7.20
CA GLN A 24 9.01 -5.13 7.84
C GLN A 24 9.09 -3.68 8.30
N ASN A 25 10.22 -3.26 8.88
CA ASN A 25 10.32 -1.96 9.57
C ASN A 25 11.10 -0.90 8.81
N PHE A 26 12.00 -1.24 7.89
CA PHE A 26 12.94 -0.28 7.30
C PHE A 26 12.93 -0.24 5.78
N ALA A 27 12.58 -1.35 5.11
CA ALA A 27 12.52 -1.37 3.65
C ALA A 27 11.49 -0.36 3.14
N VAL A 28 11.93 0.53 2.26
CA VAL A 28 11.06 1.52 1.62
C VAL A 28 10.12 0.80 0.67
N LYS A 29 8.82 0.91 0.91
CA LYS A 29 7.78 0.31 0.08
C LYS A 29 7.26 1.36 -0.89
N ILE A 30 7.11 1.02 -2.16
CA ILE A 30 6.54 1.91 -3.17
C ILE A 30 5.14 1.41 -3.48
N ALA A 31 4.14 2.25 -3.21
CA ALA A 31 2.75 1.98 -3.50
C ALA A 31 2.24 2.99 -4.53
N VAL A 32 1.40 2.53 -5.44
CA VAL A 32 0.90 3.34 -6.54
C VAL A 32 -0.61 3.42 -6.47
N ILE A 33 -1.14 4.62 -6.64
CA ILE A 33 -2.57 4.90 -6.60
C ILE A 33 -3.02 5.55 -7.91
N ASP A 34 -4.12 5.04 -8.47
CA ASP A 34 -4.76 5.63 -9.66
C ASP A 34 -5.84 6.64 -9.22
N MET A 35 -5.43 7.90 -9.10
CA MET A 35 -6.35 8.98 -8.73
C MET A 35 -7.27 9.38 -9.86
N ASP A 36 -6.78 9.36 -11.11
CA ASP A 36 -7.57 9.75 -12.27
C ASP A 36 -8.72 8.77 -12.53
N GLY A 37 -8.44 7.46 -12.44
CA GLY A 37 -9.45 6.42 -12.52
C GLY A 37 -10.52 6.58 -11.46
N TYR A 38 -10.10 6.79 -10.20
CA TYR A 38 -11.01 6.99 -9.07
C TYR A 38 -11.89 8.23 -9.24
N VAL A 39 -11.31 9.40 -9.54
CA VAL A 39 -12.05 10.65 -9.72
C VAL A 39 -13.01 10.55 -10.92
N SER A 40 -12.62 9.88 -12.00
CA SER A 40 -13.49 9.64 -13.16
C SER A 40 -14.71 8.78 -12.79
N LEU A 41 -14.52 7.78 -11.92
CA LEU A 41 -15.58 6.90 -11.44
C LEU A 41 -16.58 7.68 -10.56
N LEU A 42 -16.08 8.44 -9.59
CA LEU A 42 -16.93 9.27 -8.71
C LEU A 42 -17.68 10.36 -9.48
N LYS A 43 -17.03 10.98 -10.48
CA LYS A 43 -17.69 11.96 -11.35
C LYS A 43 -18.80 11.32 -12.16
N THR A 44 -18.57 10.11 -12.68
CA THR A 44 -19.57 9.34 -13.41
C THR A 44 -20.77 9.04 -12.52
N ASP A 45 -20.55 8.55 -11.31
CA ASP A 45 -21.62 8.22 -10.36
C ASP A 45 -22.38 9.46 -9.87
N TYR A 46 -21.69 10.59 -9.68
CA TYR A 46 -22.32 11.87 -9.38
C TYR A 46 -23.21 12.34 -10.53
N THR A 47 -22.72 12.32 -11.77
CA THR A 47 -23.50 12.76 -12.95
C THR A 47 -24.68 11.84 -13.26
N GLN A 48 -24.60 10.57 -12.87
CA GLN A 48 -25.71 9.61 -12.94
C GLN A 48 -26.72 9.75 -11.79
N GLY A 49 -26.50 10.68 -10.85
CA GLY A 49 -27.37 10.89 -9.69
C GLY A 49 -27.32 9.76 -8.66
N LYS A 50 -26.33 8.86 -8.77
CA LYS A 50 -26.11 7.75 -7.82
C LYS A 50 -25.39 8.21 -6.56
N LEU A 51 -24.67 9.33 -6.63
CA LEU A 51 -23.89 9.89 -5.55
C LEU A 51 -24.35 11.32 -5.22
N SER A 52 -24.64 11.61 -3.95
CA SER A 52 -24.85 12.98 -3.50
C SER A 52 -23.51 13.69 -3.26
N LYS A 53 -23.53 15.02 -3.17
CA LYS A 53 -22.31 15.79 -2.88
C LYS A 53 -21.74 15.46 -1.50
N GLU A 54 -22.59 15.18 -0.51
CA GLU A 54 -22.14 14.79 0.83
C GLU A 54 -21.47 13.40 0.81
N ALA A 55 -21.98 12.47 0.01
CA ALA A 55 -21.39 11.14 -0.16
C ALA A 55 -20.01 11.22 -0.85
N LEU A 56 -19.86 12.10 -1.86
CA LEU A 56 -18.59 12.37 -2.54
C LEU A 56 -17.49 12.82 -1.56
N ASP A 57 -17.80 13.80 -0.70
CA ASP A 57 -16.86 14.29 0.30
C ASP A 57 -16.51 13.21 1.34
N ALA A 58 -17.47 12.36 1.70
CA ALA A 58 -17.26 11.25 2.63
C ALA A 58 -16.31 10.19 2.04
N ASP A 59 -16.47 9.84 0.76
CA ASP A 59 -15.63 8.85 0.08
C ASP A 59 -14.20 9.34 -0.10
N LEU A 60 -14.02 10.63 -0.43
CA LEU A 60 -12.69 11.26 -0.50
C LEU A 60 -12.00 11.30 0.88
N GLN A 61 -12.73 11.61 1.95
CA GLN A 61 -12.18 11.56 3.31
C GLN A 61 -11.82 10.12 3.71
N ARG A 62 -12.65 9.14 3.35
CA ARG A 62 -12.38 7.72 3.60
C ARG A 62 -11.11 7.27 2.90
N LEU A 63 -10.92 7.66 1.64
CA LEU A 63 -9.70 7.40 0.88
C LEU A 63 -8.48 8.00 1.55
N SER A 64 -8.54 9.28 1.94
CA SER A 64 -7.45 9.94 2.66
C SER A 64 -7.09 9.22 3.96
N ARG A 65 -8.10 8.70 4.68
CA ARG A 65 -7.89 7.98 5.93
C ARG A 65 -7.28 6.60 5.69
N GLN A 66 -7.73 5.88 4.66
CA GLN A 66 -7.16 4.58 4.29
C GLN A 66 -5.70 4.68 3.84
N ILE A 67 -5.35 5.75 3.11
CA ILE A 67 -3.96 6.01 2.74
C ILE A 67 -3.10 6.23 3.99
N GLN A 68 -3.59 7.02 4.95
CA GLN A 68 -2.88 7.28 6.21
C GLN A 68 -2.79 6.05 7.13
N GLU A 69 -3.84 5.23 7.19
CA GLU A 69 -3.88 4.04 8.06
C GLU A 69 -3.06 2.87 7.50
N LYS A 70 -3.05 2.68 6.18
CA LYS A 70 -2.47 1.49 5.54
C LYS A 70 -0.99 1.68 5.17
N TYR A 71 -0.56 2.90 4.89
CA TYR A 71 0.80 3.19 4.46
C TYR A 71 1.56 3.92 5.57
N SER A 72 2.47 3.18 6.22
CA SER A 72 3.32 3.70 7.29
C SER A 72 4.36 4.70 6.74
N SER A 73 5.07 5.39 7.65
CA SER A 73 6.09 6.41 7.36
C SER A 73 7.17 6.01 6.35
N ASN A 74 7.34 4.70 6.08
CA ASN A 74 8.35 4.15 5.19
C ASN A 74 7.77 3.73 3.83
N THR A 75 6.56 4.18 3.50
CA THR A 75 5.96 3.97 2.19
C THR A 75 5.97 5.27 1.38
N ILE A 76 6.48 5.21 0.16
CA ILE A 76 6.32 6.29 -0.82
C ILE A 76 5.08 5.99 -1.64
N LEU A 77 4.08 6.87 -1.54
CA LEU A 77 2.88 6.84 -2.38
C LEU A 77 3.15 7.63 -3.66
N LEU A 78 2.99 6.98 -4.81
CA LEU A 78 3.11 7.61 -6.12
C LEU A 78 1.78 7.53 -6.86
N LEU A 79 1.52 8.51 -7.69
CA LEU A 79 0.36 8.47 -8.59
C LEU A 79 0.71 7.58 -9.79
N ASN A 80 -0.27 6.83 -10.30
CA ASN A 80 -0.03 5.90 -11.41
C ASN A 80 0.49 6.63 -12.66
N GLU A 81 0.07 7.87 -12.89
CA GLU A 81 0.52 8.68 -14.01
C GLU A 81 2.01 9.07 -13.97
N VAL A 82 2.67 9.04 -12.81
CA VAL A 82 4.11 9.37 -12.70
C VAL A 82 5.02 8.15 -12.70
N VAL A 83 4.47 6.94 -12.75
CA VAL A 83 5.25 5.70 -12.71
C VAL A 83 5.54 5.23 -14.14
N VAL A 84 6.81 5.36 -14.55
CA VAL A 84 7.24 5.01 -15.91
C VAL A 84 7.54 3.51 -16.07
N SER A 85 8.08 2.87 -15.04
CA SER A 85 8.40 1.43 -15.01
C SER A 85 8.80 0.98 -13.60
N GLY A 86 8.30 -0.18 -13.14
CA GLY A 86 8.69 -0.76 -11.85
C GLY A 86 7.76 -1.90 -11.38
N ASN A 87 8.25 -2.74 -10.47
CA ASN A 87 7.41 -3.69 -9.74
C ASN A 87 6.92 -3.00 -8.45
N VAL A 88 5.70 -2.50 -8.50
CA VAL A 88 5.09 -1.63 -7.48
C VAL A 88 3.75 -2.19 -7.04
N ALA A 89 3.42 -2.04 -5.77
CA ALA A 89 2.12 -2.49 -5.26
C ALA A 89 1.03 -1.53 -5.75
N SER A 90 0.01 -2.07 -6.43
CA SER A 90 -1.17 -1.30 -6.85
C SER A 90 -2.14 -1.17 -5.67
N PHE A 91 -2.60 0.05 -5.40
CA PHE A 91 -3.69 0.32 -4.48
C PHE A 91 -4.97 0.55 -5.28
N ASP A 92 -5.98 -0.27 -5.02
CA ASP A 92 -7.33 -0.11 -5.56
C ASP A 92 -8.28 0.32 -4.41
N PRO A 93 -8.88 1.51 -4.47
CA PRO A 93 -9.80 1.99 -3.45
C PRO A 93 -11.12 1.20 -3.39
N ASP A 94 -11.54 0.53 -4.46
CA ASP A 94 -12.85 -0.16 -4.53
C ASP A 94 -12.79 -1.61 -4.01
N SER A 95 -11.59 -2.19 -3.90
CA SER A 95 -11.38 -3.59 -3.50
C SER A 95 -11.62 -3.88 -2.01
N GLN A 96 -12.18 -2.94 -1.25
CA GLN A 96 -12.43 -3.03 0.20
C GLN A 96 -13.94 -3.01 0.54
N SER A 97 -14.79 -3.30 -0.45
CA SER A 97 -16.25 -3.23 -0.35
C SER A 97 -16.96 -4.59 -0.25
N GLU A 98 -16.21 -5.69 -0.07
CA GLU A 98 -16.77 -7.02 0.25
C GLU A 98 -16.66 -7.37 1.74
#